data_AF-A0A6A0R782-F1
#
_entry.id   AF-A0A6A0R782-F1
#
_cell.length_a   1.000
_cell.length_b   1.000
_cell.length_c   1.000
_cell.angle_alpha   90.00
_cell.angle_beta   90.00
_cell.angle_gamma   90.00
#
_symmetry.space_group_name_H-M   'P 1'
#
loop_
_entity.id
_entity.type
_entity.pdbx_description
1 polymer ?
#
loop_
_entity_poly.entity_id
_entity_poly.type
_entity_poly.pdbx_seq_one_letter_code
_entity_poly.pdbx_strand_id
1 'polypeptide(L)'
;MEKKSRFLVWLIFGLLLSILPITASIFYLIGLDTTGMTWGQAFYKVISKGELLLVCFSILGANVADLLNSECSNSLAQKTLIGFSLFLCFAMIFLFPVISTNQTFDKDISFNVSWIFLVLSTVMCSISLLTERK
;
A
#
# COMPACT_ATOMS: atom_id res chain seq x y z
N MET A 1 25.45 -3.73 6.99
CA MET A 1 24.68 -2.47 6.89
C MET A 1 24.12 -2.20 5.48
N GLU A 2 24.67 -2.77 4.40
CA GLU A 2 24.20 -2.52 3.01
C GLU A 2 22.77 -3.01 2.68
N LYS A 3 22.30 -4.14 3.23
CA LYS A 3 20.98 -4.70 2.87
C LYS A 3 19.80 -3.81 3.30
N LYS A 4 19.87 -3.18 4.49
CA LYS A 4 18.84 -2.23 4.97
C LYS A 4 18.69 -1.01 4.06
N SER A 5 19.78 -0.57 3.43
CA SER A 5 19.77 0.53 2.47
C SER A 5 18.97 0.19 1.22
N ARG A 6 19.07 -1.05 0.71
CA ARG A 6 18.35 -1.48 -0.51
C ARG A 6 16.84 -1.56 -0.31
N PHE A 7 16.36 -2.08 0.82
CA PHE A 7 14.93 -2.10 1.13
C PHE A 7 14.35 -0.68 1.20
N LEU A 8 15.03 0.23 1.90
CA LEU A 8 14.60 1.63 1.99
C LEU A 8 14.52 2.29 0.62
N VAL A 9 15.48 2.02 -0.28
CA VAL A 9 15.44 2.54 -1.66
C VAL A 9 14.22 2.02 -2.42
N TRP A 10 13.94 0.72 -2.38
CA TRP A 10 12.77 0.14 -3.04
C TRP A 10 11.44 0.61 -2.45
N LEU A 11 11.38 0.78 -1.13
CA LEU A 11 10.22 1.29 -0.43
C LEU A 11 9.97 2.76 -0.78
N ILE A 12 11.01 3.60 -0.78
CA ILE A 12 10.91 5.02 -1.18
C ILE A 12 10.49 5.11 -2.66
N PHE A 13 11.10 4.31 -3.53
CA PHE A 13 10.77 4.30 -4.96
C PHE A 13 9.32 3.89 -5.22
N GLY A 14 8.86 2.81 -4.55
CA GLY A 14 7.47 2.37 -4.62
C GLY A 14 6.51 3.44 -4.11
N LEU A 15 6.78 4.03 -2.95
CA LEU A 15 5.99 5.12 -2.39
C LEU A 15 5.91 6.33 -3.33
N LEU A 16 7.03 6.77 -3.89
CA LEU A 16 7.05 7.91 -4.82
C LEU A 16 6.19 7.64 -6.05
N LEU A 17 6.30 6.44 -6.64
CA LEU A 17 5.46 6.05 -7.77
C LEU A 17 3.97 5.96 -7.42
N SER A 18 3.62 5.55 -6.21
CA SER A 18 2.22 5.48 -5.76
C SER A 18 1.65 6.84 -5.31
N ILE A 19 2.48 7.77 -4.84
CA ILE A 19 2.05 9.12 -4.41
C ILE A 19 1.73 10.02 -5.62
N LEU A 20 2.44 9.85 -6.74
CA LEU A 20 2.18 10.62 -7.97
C LEU A 20 0.73 10.52 -8.47
N PRO A 21 0.13 9.32 -8.67
CA PRO A 21 -1.25 9.22 -9.11
C PRO A 21 -2.26 9.72 -8.05
N ILE A 22 -1.97 9.57 -6.76
CA ILE A 22 -2.80 10.11 -5.67
C ILE A 22 -2.83 11.63 -5.75
N THR A 23 -1.66 12.27 -5.81
CA THR A 23 -1.55 13.73 -5.87
C THR A 23 -2.21 14.27 -7.13
N ALA A 24 -1.94 13.67 -8.30
CA ALA A 24 -2.60 14.03 -9.55
C ALA A 24 -4.13 13.92 -9.46
N SER A 25 -4.65 12.87 -8.83
CA SER A 25 -6.10 12.67 -8.64
C SER A 25 -6.73 13.71 -7.72
N ILE A 26 -6.03 14.10 -6.65
CA ILE A 26 -6.47 15.19 -5.75
C ILE A 26 -6.52 16.51 -6.52
N PHE A 27 -5.46 16.87 -7.24
CA PHE A 27 -5.41 18.10 -8.04
C PHE A 27 -6.48 18.13 -9.12
N TYR A 28 -6.70 17.00 -9.80
CA TYR A 28 -7.75 16.87 -10.81
C TYR A 28 -9.15 17.09 -10.21
N LEU A 29 -9.43 16.47 -9.06
CA LEU A 29 -10.72 16.64 -8.39
C LEU A 29 -10.96 18.07 -7.92
N ILE A 30 -9.94 18.72 -7.35
CA ILE A 30 -10.05 20.12 -6.90
C ILE A 30 -10.18 21.06 -8.10
N GLY A 31 -9.43 20.83 -9.18
CA GLY A 31 -9.44 21.68 -10.37
C GLY A 31 -10.72 21.55 -11.21
N LEU A 32 -11.43 20.41 -11.12
CA LEU A 32 -12.72 20.21 -11.79
C LEU A 32 -13.91 20.71 -10.99
N ASP A 33 -13.76 20.89 -9.68
CA ASP A 33 -14.90 21.15 -8.83
C ASP A 33 -15.28 22.64 -8.84
N THR A 34 -16.41 22.95 -9.47
CA THR A 34 -17.03 24.28 -9.46
C THR A 34 -17.73 24.60 -8.13
N THR A 35 -17.78 23.65 -7.18
CA THR A 35 -18.55 23.77 -5.92
C THR A 35 -17.71 24.10 -4.67
N GLY A 36 -16.38 24.24 -4.80
CA GLY A 36 -15.51 24.65 -3.69
C GLY A 36 -15.09 23.52 -2.74
N MET A 37 -14.89 22.30 -3.27
CA MET A 37 -14.43 21.14 -2.49
C MET A 37 -13.13 21.43 -1.73
N THR A 38 -13.12 21.05 -0.45
CA THR A 38 -11.93 21.20 0.41
C THR A 38 -10.90 20.10 0.15
N TRP A 39 -9.63 20.36 0.46
CA TRP A 39 -8.55 19.37 0.36
C TRP A 39 -8.85 18.06 1.12
N GLY A 40 -9.48 18.16 2.30
CA GLY A 40 -9.86 16.98 3.09
C GLY A 40 -10.91 16.10 2.40
N GLN A 41 -11.89 16.72 1.73
CA GLN A 41 -12.91 16.01 0.96
C GLN A 41 -12.32 15.37 -0.30
N ALA A 42 -11.42 16.07 -1.00
CA ALA A 42 -10.72 15.53 -2.14
C ALA A 42 -9.85 14.33 -1.74
N PHE A 43 -9.11 14.44 -0.64
CA PHE A 43 -8.33 13.34 -0.08
C PHE A 43 -9.21 12.14 0.25
N TYR A 44 -10.28 12.32 1.04
CA TYR A 44 -11.22 11.25 1.37
C TYR A 44 -11.76 10.57 0.11
N LYS A 45 -12.16 11.33 -0.90
CA LYS A 45 -12.71 10.81 -2.16
C LYS A 45 -11.68 10.00 -2.97
N VAL A 46 -10.40 10.37 -2.94
CA VAL A 46 -9.31 9.63 -3.60
C VAL A 46 -9.02 8.32 -2.85
N ILE A 47 -8.98 8.35 -1.52
CA ILE A 47 -8.78 7.15 -0.71
C ILE A 47 -9.95 6.18 -0.86
N SER A 48 -11.20 6.67 -0.83
CA SER A 48 -12.39 5.87 -1.07
C SER A 48 -12.48 5.28 -2.48
N LYS A 49 -11.63 5.70 -3.43
CA LYS A 49 -11.48 5.06 -4.75
C LYS A 49 -10.47 3.90 -4.76
N GLY A 50 -9.86 3.59 -3.62
CA GLY A 50 -8.93 2.47 -3.50
C GLY A 50 -7.48 2.81 -3.88
N GLU A 51 -7.16 4.09 -4.13
CA GLU A 51 -5.79 4.51 -4.47
C GLU A 51 -4.78 4.17 -3.36
N LEU A 52 -5.23 4.19 -2.09
CA LEU A 52 -4.40 3.78 -0.96
C LEU A 52 -4.07 2.28 -0.98
N LEU A 53 -4.95 1.44 -1.55
CA LEU A 53 -4.66 0.01 -1.72
C LEU A 53 -3.49 -0.20 -2.69
N LEU A 54 -3.34 0.64 -3.72
CA LEU A 54 -2.20 0.59 -4.63
C LEU A 54 -0.90 0.93 -3.92
N VAL A 55 -0.92 1.93 -3.02
CA VAL A 55 0.25 2.25 -2.16
C VAL A 55 0.61 1.04 -1.29
N CYS A 56 -0.38 0.44 -0.64
CA CYS A 56 -0.18 -0.72 0.22
C CYS A 56 0.39 -1.92 -0.55
N PHE A 57 -0.07 -2.12 -1.79
CA PHE A 57 0.43 -3.14 -2.70
C PHE A 57 1.91 -2.92 -3.04
N SER A 58 2.30 -1.69 -3.38
CA SER A 58 3.68 -1.33 -3.67
C SER A 58 4.61 -1.55 -2.47
N ILE A 59 4.17 -1.17 -1.27
CA ILE A 59 4.92 -1.39 -0.02
C ILE A 59 5.14 -2.89 0.23
N LEU A 60 4.08 -3.70 0.12
CA LEU A 60 4.19 -5.15 0.30
C LEU A 60 5.03 -5.81 -0.80
N GLY A 61 4.94 -5.34 -2.04
CA GLY A 61 5.80 -5.79 -3.13
C GLY A 61 7.28 -5.56 -2.83
N ALA A 62 7.63 -4.38 -2.31
CA ALA A 62 8.99 -4.09 -1.85
C ALA A 62 9.42 -5.01 -0.70
N ASN A 63 8.52 -5.29 0.25
CA ASN A 63 8.78 -6.22 1.36
C ASN A 63 9.03 -7.66 0.88
N VAL A 64 8.23 -8.16 -0.06
CA VAL A 64 8.41 -9.49 -0.66
C VAL A 64 9.75 -9.56 -1.41
N ALA A 65 10.06 -8.56 -2.23
CA ALA A 65 11.32 -8.51 -2.97
C ALA A 65 12.53 -8.52 -2.03
N ASP A 66 12.49 -7.76 -0.95
CA ASP A 66 13.57 -7.73 0.04
C ASP A 66 13.72 -9.04 0.81
N LEU A 67 12.60 -9.67 1.21
CA LEU A 67 12.61 -10.98 1.85
C LEU A 67 13.11 -12.09 0.92
N LEU A 68 12.81 -12.04 -0.38
CA LEU A 68 13.32 -13.02 -1.35
C LEU A 68 14.84 -12.89 -1.58
N ASN A 69 15.37 -11.67 -1.49
CA ASN A 69 16.79 -11.38 -1.72
C ASN A 69 17.64 -11.41 -0.42
N SER A 70 17.03 -11.71 0.72
CA SER A 70 17.70 -11.75 2.03
C SER A 70 17.70 -13.16 2.60
N GLU A 71 18.86 -13.69 3.01
CA GLU A 71 18.91 -14.88 3.85
C GLU A 71 18.57 -14.50 5.30
N CYS A 72 17.46 -15.01 5.84
CA CYS A 72 17.10 -14.81 7.25
C CYS A 72 17.72 -15.91 8.13
N SER A 73 17.94 -15.61 9.42
CA SER A 73 18.42 -16.62 10.38
C SER A 73 17.42 -17.79 10.48
N ASN A 74 16.13 -17.46 10.49
CA ASN A 74 15.01 -18.39 10.50
C ASN A 74 14.29 -18.44 9.14
N SER A 75 14.49 -19.54 8.40
CA SER A 75 13.90 -19.74 7.07
C SER A 75 12.39 -19.94 7.09
N LEU A 76 11.81 -20.43 8.19
CA LEU A 76 10.37 -20.59 8.33
C LEU A 76 9.71 -19.21 8.47
N ALA A 77 10.25 -18.34 9.32
CA ALA A 77 9.76 -16.98 9.50
C ALA A 77 9.77 -16.19 8.19
N GLN A 78 10.86 -16.30 7.41
CA GLN A 78 10.96 -15.68 6.09
C GLN A 78 9.85 -16.14 5.13
N LYS A 79 9.61 -17.46 5.02
CA LYS A 79 8.56 -18.03 4.17
C LYS A 79 7.16 -17.58 4.60
N THR A 80 6.90 -17.55 5.90
CA THR A 80 5.60 -17.09 6.44
C THR A 80 5.37 -15.61 6.14
N LEU A 81 6.38 -14.75 6.30
CA LEU A 81 6.27 -13.32 6.00
C LEU A 81 6.04 -13.06 4.51
N ILE A 82 6.72 -13.79 3.63
CA ILE A 82 6.48 -13.73 2.18
C ILE A 82 5.06 -14.19 1.86
N GLY A 83 4.64 -15.34 2.38
CA GLY A 83 3.30 -15.90 2.13
C GLY A 83 2.19 -14.96 2.58
N PHE A 84 2.31 -14.38 3.77
CA PHE A 84 1.33 -13.42 4.28
C PHE A 84 1.31 -12.11 3.49
N SER A 85 2.49 -11.60 3.09
CA SER A 85 2.57 -10.41 2.23
C SER A 85 1.92 -10.65 0.86
N LEU A 86 2.14 -11.82 0.26
CA LEU A 86 1.48 -12.23 -0.99
C LEU A 86 -0.04 -12.37 -0.82
N PHE A 87 -0.51 -12.96 0.28
CA PHE A 87 -1.94 -13.06 0.60
C PHE A 87 -2.60 -11.68 0.66
N LEU A 88 -1.99 -10.72 1.36
CA LEU A 88 -2.47 -9.34 1.40
C LEU A 88 -2.47 -8.69 0.01
N CYS A 89 -1.42 -8.89 -0.78
CA CYS A 89 -1.36 -8.41 -2.17
C CYS A 89 -2.52 -8.97 -3.01
N PHE A 90 -2.83 -10.26 -2.91
CA PHE A 90 -3.96 -10.87 -3.62
C PHE A 90 -5.30 -10.28 -3.17
N ALA A 91 -5.48 -10.07 -1.86
CA ALA A 91 -6.69 -9.44 -1.34
C ALA A 91 -6.87 -8.02 -1.90
N MET A 92 -5.79 -7.23 -1.99
CA MET A 92 -5.84 -5.88 -2.59
C MET A 92 -6.15 -5.92 -4.09
N ILE A 93 -5.55 -6.85 -4.85
CA ILE A 93 -5.84 -7.03 -6.28
C ILE A 93 -7.32 -7.35 -6.51
N PHE A 94 -7.92 -8.16 -5.63
CA PHE A 94 -9.34 -8.52 -5.73
C PHE A 94 -10.27 -7.38 -5.32
N LEU A 95 -9.93 -6.64 -4.26
CA LEU A 95 -10.76 -5.55 -3.73
C LEU A 95 -10.68 -4.27 -4.56
N PHE A 96 -9.53 -3.99 -5.18
CA PHE A 96 -9.32 -2.74 -5.91
C PHE A 96 -10.35 -2.52 -7.04
N PRO A 97 -10.64 -3.47 -7.95
CA PRO A 97 -11.67 -3.29 -8.98
C PRO A 97 -13.06 -3.09 -8.39
N VAL A 98 -13.39 -3.82 -7.31
CA VAL A 98 -14.69 -3.70 -6.63
C VAL A 98 -14.86 -2.28 -6.09
N ILE A 99 -13.83 -1.72 -5.47
CA ILE A 99 -13.85 -0.37 -4.91
C ILE A 99 -13.80 0.71 -5.99
N SER A 100 -12.98 0.54 -7.03
CA SER A 100 -12.72 1.59 -8.02
C SER A 100 -13.82 1.72 -9.06
N THR A 101 -14.51 0.63 -9.40
CA THR A 101 -15.53 0.60 -10.46
C THR A 101 -16.97 0.65 -9.96
N ASN A 102 -17.22 0.20 -8.74
CA ASN A 102 -18.58 0.08 -8.25
C ASN A 102 -19.06 1.40 -7.60
N GLN A 103 -19.83 2.18 -8.36
CA GLN A 103 -20.35 3.47 -7.91
C GLN A 103 -21.36 3.35 -6.74
N THR A 104 -21.90 2.16 -6.49
CA THR A 104 -22.81 1.89 -5.36
C THR A 104 -22.07 1.39 -4.13
N PHE A 105 -20.76 1.15 -4.22
CA PHE A 105 -19.97 0.72 -3.08
C PHE A 105 -19.86 1.84 -2.06
N ASP A 106 -20.09 1.49 -0.80
CA ASP A 106 -20.07 2.43 0.32
C ASP A 106 -18.67 3.05 0.47
N LYS A 107 -18.61 4.38 0.43
CA LYS A 107 -17.36 5.14 0.48
C LYS A 107 -16.68 5.07 1.84
N ASP A 108 -17.45 4.95 2.92
CA ASP A 108 -16.93 4.79 4.28
C ASP A 108 -16.36 3.40 4.46
N ILE A 109 -17.02 2.37 3.93
CA ILE A 109 -16.47 1.01 3.91
C ILE A 109 -15.17 0.97 3.10
N SER A 110 -15.16 1.55 1.91
CA SER A 110 -13.95 1.62 1.06
C SER A 110 -12.78 2.32 1.75
N PHE A 111 -13.05 3.46 2.40
CA PHE A 111 -12.06 4.20 3.16
C PHE A 111 -11.49 3.36 4.31
N ASN A 112 -12.36 2.73 5.10
CA ASN A 112 -11.97 1.90 6.24
C ASN A 112 -11.17 0.66 5.80
N VAL A 113 -11.60 -0.02 4.74
CA VAL A 113 -10.88 -1.16 4.16
C VAL A 113 -9.47 -0.71 3.74
N SER A 114 -9.37 0.40 3.02
CA SER A 114 -8.08 0.95 2.58
C SER A 114 -7.14 1.27 3.77
N TRP A 115 -7.68 1.82 4.85
CA TRP A 115 -6.94 2.07 6.08
C TRP A 115 -6.47 0.80 6.80
N ILE A 116 -7.33 -0.20 6.91
CA ILE A 116 -6.98 -1.49 7.53
C ILE A 116 -5.81 -2.12 6.78
N PHE A 117 -5.85 -2.10 5.45
CA PHE A 117 -4.77 -2.62 4.62
C PHE A 117 -3.45 -1.84 4.80
N LEU A 118 -3.51 -0.52 4.97
CA LEU A 118 -2.33 0.28 5.30
C LEU A 118 -1.71 -0.14 6.64
N VAL A 119 -2.53 -0.32 7.67
CA VAL A 119 -2.07 -0.77 8.99
C VAL A 119 -1.43 -2.15 8.89
N LEU A 120 -2.10 -3.11 8.24
CA LEU A 120 -1.59 -4.47 8.05
C LEU A 120 -0.26 -4.47 7.28
N SER A 121 -0.15 -3.73 6.19
CA SER A 121 1.10 -3.60 5.42
C SER A 121 2.23 -3.01 6.24
N THR A 122 1.94 -2.00 7.06
CA THR A 122 2.94 -1.33 7.91
C THR A 122 3.44 -2.26 9.02
N VAL A 123 2.51 -2.97 9.67
CA VAL A 123 2.85 -3.99 10.69
C VAL A 123 3.72 -5.08 10.09
N MET A 124 3.35 -5.59 8.91
CA MET A 124 4.12 -6.65 8.23
C MET A 124 5.52 -6.20 7.84
N CYS A 125 5.68 -4.99 7.30
CA CYS A 125 6.99 -4.44 6.98
C CYS A 125 7.83 -4.22 8.25
N SER A 126 7.21 -3.81 9.34
CA SER A 126 7.90 -3.62 10.63
C SER A 126 8.42 -4.94 11.19
N ILE A 127 7.61 -6.00 11.16
CA ILE A 127 8.03 -7.35 11.58
C ILE A 127 9.17 -7.87 10.68
N SER A 128 9.07 -7.65 9.36
CA SER A 128 10.11 -8.01 8.40
C SER A 128 11.44 -7.29 8.66
N LEU A 129 11.39 -6.01 9.03
CA LEU A 129 12.58 -5.22 9.39
C LEU A 129 13.25 -5.69 10.69
N LEU A 130 12.47 -6.20 11.63
CA LEU A 130 12.95 -6.73 12.92
C LEU A 130 13.45 -8.17 12.82
N THR A 131 13.17 -8.87 11.72
CA THR A 131 13.60 -10.26 11.53
C THR A 131 15.13 -10.31 11.33
N GLU A 132 15.81 -11.17 12.10
CA GLU A 132 17.27 -11.34 12.03
C GLU A 132 17.72 -11.84 10.64
N ARG A 133 18.71 -11.15 10.07
CA ARG A 133 19.29 -11.47 8.76
C ARG A 133 20.70 -12.02 8.89
N LYS A 134 21.04 -12.97 8.03
CA LYS A 134 22.40 -13.49 7.84
C LYS A 134 23.23 -12.58 6.93
#